data_AF-A0A958YGA3-F1
#
_entry.id   AF-A0A958YGA3-F1
#
_cell.length_a   1.000
_cell.length_b   1.000
_cell.length_c   1.000
_cell.angle_alpha   90.00
_cell.angle_beta   90.00
_cell.angle_gamma   90.00
#
_symmetry.space_group_name_H-M   'P 1'
#
loop_
_entity.id
_entity.type
_entity.pdbx_description
1 polymer ?
#
loop_
_entity_poly.entity_id
_entity_poly.type
_entity_poly.pdbx_seq_one_letter_code
_entity_poly.pdbx_strand_id
1 'polypeptide(L)'
;MKNSWKGMLPFGVLMLVVSCCYKPHTLVDYSFVYAFNLQYEEETTTYQMNAPKVSDTTLVKGFIQDHLNFSIPGVLIRISNDKGEEVAEAESDFDGNFGISLLPGTYVMETSFVGFDTSEASFDLSKNTSLGFRITMGRDGSLTVCEVHSKRTLTEMELTEIRRCIERTNDQHNEFYPNKYCGTAEYFIVVQI
;
A
#
# COMPACT_ATOMS: atom_id res chain seq x y z
N MET A 1 -16.07 9.81 -39.44
CA MET A 1 -17.47 9.46 -39.10
C MET A 1 -17.57 7.95 -38.98
N LYS A 2 -18.15 7.47 -37.85
CA LYS A 2 -18.66 6.10 -37.58
C LYS A 2 -17.59 5.00 -37.45
N ASN A 3 -17.46 4.21 -36.37
CA ASN A 3 -18.47 3.62 -35.49
C ASN A 3 -17.99 3.52 -34.02
N SER A 4 -18.87 3.85 -33.07
CA SER A 4 -18.71 3.48 -31.66
C SER A 4 -19.36 2.12 -31.41
N TRP A 5 -18.64 1.20 -30.77
CA TRP A 5 -19.22 -0.03 -30.23
C TRP A 5 -19.27 0.08 -28.71
N LYS A 6 -20.50 0.07 -28.16
CA LYS A 6 -20.76 -0.11 -26.72
C LYS A 6 -21.02 -1.59 -26.49
N GLY A 7 -20.03 -2.30 -25.96
CA GLY A 7 -20.23 -3.59 -25.30
C GLY A 7 -20.29 -3.34 -23.80
N MET A 8 -21.44 -3.57 -23.18
CA MET A 8 -21.67 -3.37 -21.76
C MET A 8 -21.58 -4.72 -21.06
N LEU A 9 -20.55 -4.91 -20.22
CA LEU A 9 -20.49 -5.96 -19.20
C LEU A 9 -20.87 -5.33 -17.84
N PRO A 10 -21.45 -6.10 -16.91
CA PRO A 10 -21.87 -5.55 -15.62
C PRO A 10 -20.62 -5.20 -14.81
N PHE A 11 -20.71 -4.17 -13.97
CA PHE A 11 -19.61 -3.40 -13.36
C PHE A 11 -19.03 -2.36 -14.33
N GLY A 12 -19.58 -1.14 -14.22
CA GLY A 12 -19.23 0.00 -15.05
C GLY A 12 -17.81 0.45 -14.81
N VAL A 13 -16.91 0.10 -15.73
CA VAL A 13 -15.59 0.72 -15.87
C VAL A 13 -15.42 1.10 -17.33
N LEU A 14 -15.21 2.40 -17.59
CA LEU A 14 -14.96 2.94 -18.91
C LEU A 14 -13.52 2.62 -19.31
N MET A 15 -13.30 1.57 -20.12
CA MET A 15 -11.98 1.26 -20.67
C MET A 15 -11.64 2.30 -21.75
N LEU A 16 -10.81 3.29 -21.41
CA LEU A 16 -10.29 4.27 -22.36
C LEU A 16 -9.03 3.70 -23.02
N VAL A 17 -9.18 3.17 -24.25
CA VAL A 17 -8.04 2.85 -25.12
C VAL A 17 -7.46 4.17 -25.62
N VAL A 18 -6.54 4.77 -24.87
CA VAL A 18 -5.82 5.97 -25.31
C VAL A 18 -4.67 5.54 -26.19
N SER A 19 -4.88 5.50 -27.50
CA SER A 19 -3.78 5.52 -28.46
C SER A 19 -3.24 6.94 -28.51
N CYS A 20 -2.14 7.23 -27.81
CA CYS A 20 -1.49 8.53 -27.92
C CYS A 20 0.03 8.40 -28.05
N CYS A 21 0.55 9.04 -29.10
CA CYS A 21 1.96 9.21 -29.41
C CYS A 21 2.63 10.19 -28.45
N TYR A 22 3.70 9.77 -27.75
CA TYR A 22 4.80 10.65 -27.34
C TYR A 22 6.08 9.84 -27.15
N LYS A 23 7.12 10.13 -27.95
CA LYS A 23 8.45 9.51 -27.88
C LYS A 23 9.46 10.49 -27.28
N PRO A 24 10.03 10.19 -26.10
CA PRO A 24 11.40 10.53 -25.78
C PRO A 24 12.29 9.29 -25.89
N HIS A 25 13.48 9.49 -26.44
CA HIS A 25 14.41 8.44 -26.85
C HIS A 25 15.01 7.67 -25.67
N THR A 26 14.44 6.50 -25.33
CA THR A 26 15.14 5.29 -24.81
C THR A 26 14.26 4.01 -24.75
N LEU A 27 12.97 4.05 -25.07
CA LEU A 27 12.05 2.89 -25.06
C LEU A 27 11.62 2.47 -26.49
N VAL A 28 12.54 2.00 -27.32
CA VAL A 28 12.19 1.62 -28.72
C VAL A 28 11.45 0.27 -28.79
N ASP A 29 11.50 -0.55 -27.73
CA ASP A 29 10.97 -1.92 -27.78
C ASP A 29 9.48 -2.02 -27.39
N TYR A 30 8.99 -1.21 -26.45
CA TYR A 30 7.61 -1.30 -25.92
C TYR A 30 6.69 -0.23 -26.55
N SER A 31 6.15 -0.55 -27.73
CA SER A 31 5.37 0.40 -28.55
C SER A 31 3.88 0.52 -28.17
N PHE A 32 3.39 -0.29 -27.23
CA PHE A 32 1.98 -0.33 -26.83
C PHE A 32 1.86 -0.11 -25.33
N VAL A 33 0.97 0.79 -24.90
CA VAL A 33 0.70 1.08 -23.49
C VAL A 33 -0.78 0.87 -23.20
N TYR A 34 -1.08 0.09 -22.16
CA TYR A 34 -2.43 -0.19 -21.69
C TYR A 34 -2.58 0.27 -20.25
N ALA A 35 -3.55 1.13 -19.95
CA ALA A 35 -3.82 1.60 -18.60
C ALA A 35 -5.12 1.01 -18.07
N PHE A 36 -5.13 0.60 -16.80
CA PHE A 36 -6.36 0.28 -16.07
C PHE A 36 -6.27 0.70 -14.61
N ASN A 37 -7.43 1.03 -14.05
CA ASN A 37 -7.57 1.39 -12.65
C ASN A 37 -7.83 0.12 -11.83
N LEU A 38 -7.13 0.00 -10.72
CA LEU A 38 -7.44 -0.92 -9.64
C LEU A 38 -8.18 -0.14 -8.55
N GLN A 39 -9.34 -0.63 -8.16
CA GLN A 39 -10.11 -0.09 -7.04
C GLN A 39 -10.23 -1.20 -6.02
N TYR A 40 -9.66 -1.00 -4.84
CA TYR A 40 -9.76 -1.94 -3.73
C TYR A 40 -11.00 -1.65 -2.90
N GLU A 41 -11.50 -2.67 -2.21
CA GLU A 41 -12.48 -2.43 -1.15
C GLU A 41 -11.80 -1.62 -0.05
N GLU A 42 -12.42 -0.51 0.37
CA GLU A 42 -11.90 0.31 1.45
C GLU A 42 -11.80 -0.53 2.73
N GLU A 43 -10.58 -0.66 3.23
CA GLU A 43 -10.28 -1.31 4.48
C GLU A 43 -9.89 -0.23 5.48
N THR A 44 -10.42 -0.28 6.70
CA THR A 44 -10.06 0.72 7.71
C THR A 44 -8.87 0.24 8.54
N THR A 45 -7.94 1.15 8.84
CA THR A 45 -6.87 0.84 9.80
C THR A 45 -7.47 0.68 11.20
N THR A 46 -7.10 -0.39 11.89
CA THR A 46 -7.53 -0.67 13.27
C THR A 46 -6.33 -0.89 14.18
N TYR A 47 -6.49 -0.61 15.47
CA TYR A 47 -5.48 -0.90 16.47
C TYR A 47 -6.07 -1.54 17.72
N GLN A 48 -5.27 -2.36 18.37
CA GLN A 48 -5.54 -2.95 19.67
C GLN A 48 -4.38 -2.66 20.61
N MET A 49 -4.70 -2.14 21.80
CA MET A 49 -3.72 -1.93 22.85
C MET A 49 -3.80 -3.06 23.86
N ASN A 50 -2.63 -3.58 24.25
CA ASN A 50 -2.52 -4.45 25.39
C ASN A 50 -2.54 -3.63 26.69
N ALA A 51 -2.97 -4.24 27.79
CA ALA A 51 -2.79 -3.62 29.10
C ALA A 51 -1.30 -3.28 29.35
N PRO A 52 -0.97 -2.09 29.89
CA PRO A 52 0.40 -1.74 30.23
C PRO A 52 1.01 -2.79 31.16
N LYS A 53 2.24 -3.23 30.86
CA LYS A 53 3.00 -4.18 31.66
C LYS A 53 4.11 -3.45 32.41
N VAL A 54 4.40 -3.84 33.64
CA VAL A 54 5.57 -3.33 34.37
C VAL A 54 6.85 -3.72 33.60
N SER A 55 7.77 -2.77 33.47
CA SER A 55 8.99 -2.89 32.67
C SER A 55 10.08 -2.02 33.28
N ASP A 56 11.34 -2.40 33.12
CA ASP A 56 12.47 -1.58 33.61
C ASP A 56 12.62 -0.26 32.83
N THR A 57 12.05 -0.20 31.63
CA THR A 57 12.02 0.97 30.76
C THR A 57 10.60 1.33 30.36
N THR A 58 10.35 2.62 30.18
CA THR A 58 9.12 3.14 29.58
C THR A 58 9.16 2.97 28.06
N LEU A 59 8.31 2.09 27.51
CA LEU A 59 8.48 1.57 26.15
C LEU A 59 7.15 1.35 25.44
N VAL A 60 7.05 1.83 24.21
CA VAL A 60 5.99 1.42 23.27
C VAL A 60 6.56 0.34 22.37
N LYS A 61 5.82 -0.75 22.19
CA LYS A 61 6.13 -1.82 21.25
C LYS A 61 4.91 -2.11 20.41
N GLY A 62 5.11 -2.64 19.21
CA GLY A 62 3.98 -3.18 18.49
C GLY A 62 4.36 -4.07 17.34
N PHE A 63 3.31 -4.59 16.71
CA PHE A 63 3.34 -5.41 15.52
C PHE A 63 2.33 -4.85 14.53
N ILE A 64 2.78 -4.65 13.29
CA ILE A 64 1.99 -4.06 12.20
C ILE A 64 1.77 -5.12 11.12
N GLN A 65 0.51 -5.30 10.75
CA GLN A 65 0.06 -6.24 9.74
C GLN A 65 -1.01 -5.63 8.84
N ASP A 66 -1.34 -6.30 7.75
CA ASP A 66 -2.55 -6.05 6.95
C ASP A 66 -3.75 -6.91 7.42
N HIS A 67 -4.87 -6.77 6.72
CA HIS A 67 -6.09 -7.55 6.95
C HIS A 67 -5.98 -9.03 6.54
N LEU A 68 -4.94 -9.41 5.80
CA LEU A 68 -4.59 -10.79 5.48
C LEU A 68 -3.66 -11.43 6.54
N ASN A 69 -3.26 -10.65 7.56
CA ASN A 69 -2.35 -11.01 8.64
C ASN A 69 -0.89 -11.20 8.22
N PHE A 70 -0.44 -10.62 7.11
CA PHE A 70 0.98 -10.52 6.82
C PHE A 70 1.58 -9.32 7.55
N SER A 71 2.80 -9.48 8.05
CA SER A 71 3.57 -8.40 8.67
C SER A 71 4.00 -7.38 7.61
N ILE A 72 3.88 -6.08 7.92
CA ILE A 72 4.27 -5.01 7.00
C ILE A 72 5.59 -4.39 7.48
N PRO A 73 6.71 -4.57 6.76
CA PRO A 73 7.97 -3.93 7.07
C PRO A 73 8.06 -2.50 6.51
N GLY A 74 8.85 -1.64 7.15
CA GLY A 74 9.11 -0.27 6.68
C GLY A 74 7.96 0.70 6.88
N VAL A 75 6.94 0.35 7.67
CA VAL A 75 5.87 1.28 8.05
C VAL A 75 6.47 2.36 8.92
N LEU A 76 6.22 3.62 8.57
CA LEU A 76 6.70 4.76 9.33
C LEU A 76 5.80 5.00 10.54
N ILE A 77 6.41 5.05 11.73
CA ILE A 77 5.76 5.35 13.00
C ILE A 77 6.29 6.69 13.51
N ARG A 78 5.42 7.69 13.62
CA ARG A 78 5.74 8.98 14.26
C ARG A 78 4.97 9.14 15.55
N ILE A 79 5.62 9.66 16.57
CA ILE A 79 4.99 9.91 17.87
C ILE A 79 5.14 11.38 18.21
N SER A 80 3.99 12.02 18.44
CA SER A 80 3.89 13.41 18.87
C SER A 80 3.38 13.50 20.31
N ASN A 81 3.87 14.50 21.06
CA ASN A 81 3.38 14.80 22.40
C ASN A 81 2.03 15.56 22.36
N ASP A 82 1.48 15.87 23.54
CA ASP A 82 0.23 16.62 23.72
C ASP A 82 0.25 18.05 23.13
N LYS A 83 1.44 18.58 22.79
CA LYS A 83 1.62 19.87 22.12
C LYS A 83 1.74 19.74 20.60
N GLY A 84 1.67 18.52 20.06
CA GLY A 84 1.86 18.24 18.64
C GLY A 84 3.33 18.27 18.18
N GLU A 85 4.29 18.28 19.11
CA GLU A 85 5.71 18.19 18.76
C GLU A 85 6.08 16.72 18.56
N GLU A 86 6.70 16.40 17.42
CA GLU A 86 7.27 15.07 17.17
C GLU A 86 8.42 14.82 18.15
N VAL A 87 8.34 13.72 18.90
CA VAL A 87 9.32 13.33 19.92
C VAL A 87 10.06 12.04 19.59
N ALA A 88 9.52 11.24 18.66
CA ALA A 88 10.16 10.02 18.18
C ALA A 88 9.64 9.61 16.80
N GLU A 89 10.51 8.93 16.06
CA GLU A 89 10.22 8.29 14.79
C GLU A 89 10.86 6.88 14.78
N ALA A 90 10.20 5.92 14.16
CA ALA A 90 10.74 4.59 13.90
C ALA A 90 10.13 3.98 12.64
N GLU A 91 10.71 2.87 12.17
CA GLU A 91 10.13 2.04 11.12
C GLU A 91 9.89 0.62 11.65
N SER A 92 8.86 -0.06 11.14
CA SER A 92 8.69 -1.49 11.42
C SER A 92 9.80 -2.32 10.75
N ASP A 93 10.29 -3.34 11.47
CA ASP A 93 11.31 -4.25 10.95
C ASP A 93 10.75 -5.26 9.93
N PHE A 94 11.61 -6.17 9.43
CA PHE A 94 11.22 -7.20 8.46
C PHE A 94 10.10 -8.13 8.93
N ASP A 95 9.95 -8.27 10.25
CA ASP A 95 8.91 -9.07 10.90
C ASP A 95 7.71 -8.19 11.32
N GLY A 96 7.63 -6.93 10.87
CA GLY A 96 6.56 -5.98 11.19
C GLY A 96 6.58 -5.47 12.64
N ASN A 97 7.65 -5.70 13.40
CA ASN A 97 7.75 -5.25 14.78
C ASN A 97 8.38 -3.87 14.89
N PHE A 98 8.01 -3.13 15.94
CA PHE A 98 8.69 -1.88 16.30
C PHE A 98 8.81 -1.73 17.82
N GLY A 99 9.72 -0.85 18.26
CA GLY A 99 9.90 -0.51 19.66
C GLY A 99 10.52 0.87 19.84
N ILE A 100 9.89 1.71 20.67
CA ILE A 100 10.29 3.11 20.90
C ILE A 100 10.30 3.39 22.41
N SER A 101 11.44 3.83 22.94
CA SER A 101 11.53 4.30 24.33
C SER A 101 11.10 5.75 24.43
N LEU A 102 10.22 6.04 25.39
CA LEU A 102 9.65 7.37 25.60
C LEU A 102 9.71 7.74 27.07
N LEU A 103 9.61 9.04 27.36
CA LEU A 103 9.30 9.49 28.70
C LEU A 103 7.83 9.20 29.05
N PRO A 104 7.45 9.21 30.33
CA PRO A 104 6.05 9.12 30.71
C PRO A 104 5.29 10.37 30.23
N GLY A 105 4.08 10.18 29.69
CA GLY A 105 3.28 11.27 29.12
C GLY A 105 2.11 10.78 28.28
N THR A 106 1.40 11.73 27.66
CA THR A 106 0.32 11.50 26.71
C THR A 106 0.83 11.76 25.30
N TYR A 107 0.48 10.87 24.37
CA TYR A 107 1.02 10.86 23.03
C TYR A 107 -0.03 10.54 21.97
N VAL A 108 0.26 10.94 20.74
CA VAL A 108 -0.43 10.49 19.52
C VAL A 108 0.60 9.78 18.66
N MET A 109 0.29 8.55 18.26
CA MET A 109 1.08 7.77 17.31
C MET A 109 0.41 7.83 15.95
N GLU A 110 1.13 8.32 14.94
CA GLU A 110 0.76 8.24 13.53
C GLU A 110 1.49 7.07 12.89
N THR A 111 0.78 6.27 12.09
CA THR A 111 1.39 5.25 11.23
C THR A 111 1.07 5.52 9.77
N SER A 112 2.07 5.51 8.91
CA SER A 112 1.90 5.71 7.47
C SER A 112 2.76 4.75 6.65
N PHE A 113 2.19 4.27 5.55
CA PHE A 113 2.89 3.48 4.56
C PHE A 113 2.19 3.65 3.21
N VAL A 114 2.95 3.68 2.13
CA VAL A 114 2.39 3.92 0.79
C VAL A 114 1.44 2.79 0.40
N GLY A 115 0.25 3.14 -0.09
CA GLY A 115 -0.83 2.21 -0.42
C GLY A 115 -1.76 1.87 0.76
N PHE A 116 -1.51 2.44 1.94
CA PHE A 116 -2.32 2.23 3.14
C PHE A 116 -2.78 3.54 3.75
N ASP A 117 -3.95 3.49 4.40
CA ASP A 117 -4.49 4.58 5.18
C ASP A 117 -3.52 5.00 6.28
N THR A 118 -3.32 6.31 6.38
CA THR A 118 -2.65 6.89 7.55
C THR A 118 -3.59 6.82 8.74
N SER A 119 -3.06 6.42 9.90
CA SER A 119 -3.88 6.28 11.11
C SER A 119 -3.23 6.93 12.32
N GLU A 120 -4.07 7.40 13.24
CA GLU A 120 -3.65 7.99 14.51
C GLU A 120 -4.21 7.19 15.70
N ALA A 121 -3.39 7.00 16.73
CA ALA A 121 -3.80 6.39 18.00
C ALA A 121 -3.28 7.23 19.18
N SER A 122 -4.20 7.71 20.01
CA SER A 122 -3.85 8.37 21.28
C SER A 122 -3.63 7.37 22.40
N PHE A 123 -2.60 7.58 23.21
CA PHE A 123 -2.30 6.72 24.36
C PHE A 123 -1.58 7.47 25.49
N ASP A 124 -1.76 6.97 26.70
CA ASP A 124 -1.03 7.40 27.88
C ASP A 124 0.02 6.37 28.26
N LEU A 125 1.21 6.86 28.61
CA LEU A 125 2.34 6.03 28.98
C LEU A 125 2.86 6.40 30.37
N SER A 126 2.78 5.44 31.28
CA SER A 126 3.26 5.60 32.66
C SER A 126 4.75 5.28 32.77
N LYS A 127 5.37 5.72 33.86
CA LYS A 127 6.78 5.40 34.14
C LYS A 127 6.98 3.91 34.33
N ASN A 128 8.05 3.37 33.75
CA ASN A 128 8.47 1.98 33.89
C ASN A 128 7.36 1.01 33.46
N THR A 129 6.66 1.35 32.39
CA THR A 129 5.68 0.47 31.75
C THR A 129 5.99 0.24 30.28
N SER A 130 5.62 -0.94 29.80
CA SER A 130 5.59 -1.26 28.37
C SER A 130 4.15 -1.34 27.90
N LEU A 131 3.82 -0.57 26.86
CA LEU A 131 2.53 -0.61 26.16
C LEU A 131 2.72 -1.31 24.81
N GLY A 132 1.81 -2.24 24.49
CA GLY A 132 1.87 -3.03 23.26
C GLY A 132 0.75 -2.67 22.31
N PHE A 133 1.06 -2.48 21.03
CA PHE A 133 0.10 -2.28 19.95
C PHE A 133 0.06 -3.47 18.99
N ARG A 134 -1.12 -3.82 18.53
CA ARG A 134 -1.33 -4.58 17.29
C ARG A 134 -2.08 -3.67 16.33
N ILE A 135 -1.46 -3.37 15.19
CA ILE A 135 -2.01 -2.45 14.19
C ILE A 135 -2.30 -3.27 12.93
N THR A 136 -3.52 -3.16 12.43
CA THR A 136 -3.94 -3.74 11.15
C THR A 136 -4.19 -2.59 10.19
N MET A 137 -3.29 -2.36 9.23
CA MET A 137 -3.40 -1.27 8.27
C MET A 137 -4.45 -1.58 7.21
N GLY A 138 -5.33 -0.62 6.97
CA GLY A 138 -6.29 -0.63 5.88
C GLY A 138 -5.70 0.00 4.63
N ARG A 139 -6.11 -0.48 3.45
CA ARG A 139 -5.70 0.11 2.16
C ARG A 139 -6.40 1.44 1.94
N ASP A 140 -5.68 2.42 1.41
CA ASP A 140 -6.14 3.81 1.29
C ASP A 140 -7.29 4.05 0.29
N GLY A 141 -7.84 2.97 -0.30
CA GLY A 141 -8.90 3.01 -1.30
C GLY A 141 -8.54 3.79 -2.57
N SER A 142 -7.32 4.30 -2.69
CA SER A 142 -6.92 5.16 -3.79
C SER A 142 -6.87 4.37 -5.08
N LEU A 143 -7.37 5.01 -6.14
CA LEU A 143 -7.33 4.44 -7.48
C LEU A 143 -5.87 4.29 -7.91
N THR A 144 -5.39 3.05 -7.92
CA THR A 144 -4.07 2.73 -8.42
C THR A 144 -4.16 2.58 -9.94
N VAL A 145 -3.37 3.35 -10.68
CA VAL A 145 -3.30 3.23 -12.14
C VAL A 145 -2.14 2.29 -12.49
N CYS A 146 -2.44 1.20 -13.18
CA CYS A 146 -1.42 0.30 -13.71
C CYS A 146 -1.26 0.53 -15.22
N GLU A 147 -0.02 0.73 -15.65
CA GLU A 147 0.35 0.77 -17.06
C GLU A 147 1.11 -0.51 -17.45
N VAL A 148 0.63 -1.18 -18.49
CA VAL A 148 1.32 -2.30 -19.14
C VAL A 148 1.97 -1.79 -20.40
N HIS A 149 3.31 -1.76 -20.40
CA HIS A 149 4.13 -1.39 -21.53
C HIS A 149 4.54 -2.66 -22.28
N SER A 150 4.05 -2.84 -23.51
CA SER A 150 4.15 -4.07 -24.30
C SER A 150 4.85 -3.84 -25.65
N LYS A 151 5.60 -4.83 -26.11
CA LYS A 151 6.27 -4.83 -27.43
C LYS A 151 5.31 -5.13 -28.58
N ARG A 152 4.16 -5.75 -28.27
CA ARG A 152 3.11 -6.12 -29.21
C ARG A 152 1.73 -5.72 -28.71
N THR A 153 0.76 -5.76 -29.61
CA THR A 153 -0.63 -5.67 -29.20
C THR A 153 -1.00 -6.86 -28.31
N LEU A 154 -1.61 -6.57 -27.17
CA LEU A 154 -2.23 -7.54 -26.27
C LEU A 154 -3.73 -7.64 -26.56
N THR A 155 -4.25 -8.85 -26.49
CA THR A 155 -5.69 -9.13 -26.55
C THR A 155 -6.37 -8.80 -25.23
N GLU A 156 -7.69 -8.62 -25.27
CA GLU A 156 -8.51 -8.44 -24.05
C GLU A 156 -8.35 -9.58 -23.05
N MET A 157 -8.14 -10.81 -23.54
CA MET A 157 -7.91 -11.98 -22.69
C MET A 157 -6.57 -11.87 -21.96
N GLU A 158 -5.51 -11.50 -22.66
CA GLU A 158 -4.19 -11.30 -22.06
C GLU A 158 -4.19 -10.14 -21.07
N LEU A 159 -4.86 -9.03 -21.38
CA LEU A 159 -5.01 -7.90 -20.45
C LEU A 159 -5.80 -8.30 -19.20
N THR A 160 -6.82 -9.15 -19.37
CA THR A 160 -7.59 -9.70 -18.24
C THR A 160 -6.73 -10.61 -17.36
N GLU A 161 -5.90 -11.45 -17.97
CA GLU A 161 -4.99 -12.33 -17.24
C GLU A 161 -3.91 -11.54 -16.50
N ILE A 162 -3.35 -10.50 -17.12
CA ILE A 162 -2.39 -9.60 -16.48
C ILE A 162 -3.03 -8.90 -15.29
N ARG A 163 -4.25 -8.37 -15.44
CA ARG A 163 -4.99 -7.76 -14.33
C ARG A 163 -5.20 -8.75 -13.18
N ARG A 164 -5.71 -9.95 -13.48
CA ARG A 164 -5.89 -10.99 -12.45
C ARG A 164 -4.58 -11.40 -11.79
N CYS A 165 -3.48 -11.42 -12.54
CA CYS A 165 -2.16 -11.67 -11.96
C CYS A 165 -1.81 -10.59 -10.95
N ILE A 166 -1.96 -9.31 -11.31
CA ILE A 166 -1.67 -8.17 -10.43
C ILE A 166 -2.55 -8.25 -9.17
N GLU A 167 -3.85 -8.42 -9.33
CA GLU A 167 -4.80 -8.58 -8.22
C GLU A 167 -4.36 -9.72 -7.26
N ARG A 168 -3.96 -10.87 -7.80
CA ARG A 168 -3.48 -12.01 -6.99
C ARG A 168 -2.11 -11.79 -6.36
N THR A 169 -1.21 -11.06 -7.01
CA THR A 169 0.10 -10.71 -6.43
C THR A 169 -0.03 -9.63 -5.37
N ASN A 170 -1.10 -8.86 -5.40
CA ASN A 170 -1.41 -7.86 -4.38
C ASN A 170 -1.94 -8.53 -3.11
N ASP A 171 -2.69 -9.64 -3.23
CA ASP A 171 -2.98 -10.54 -2.09
C ASP A 171 -1.70 -11.16 -1.47
N GLN A 172 -0.56 -11.06 -2.15
CA GLN A 172 0.76 -11.49 -1.69
C GLN A 172 1.70 -10.30 -1.41
N HIS A 173 1.15 -9.08 -1.29
CA HIS A 173 1.83 -7.81 -1.01
C HIS A 173 3.09 -7.55 -1.86
N ASN A 174 2.98 -7.72 -3.18
CA ASN A 174 4.03 -7.30 -4.13
C ASN A 174 3.63 -6.17 -5.08
N GLU A 175 2.77 -5.27 -4.59
CA GLU A 175 2.30 -4.08 -5.33
C GLU A 175 3.43 -3.22 -5.87
N PHE A 176 4.59 -3.18 -5.19
CA PHE A 176 5.77 -2.42 -5.64
C PHE A 176 6.57 -3.08 -6.77
N TYR A 177 6.35 -4.37 -7.04
CA TYR A 177 7.13 -5.13 -8.01
C TYR A 177 6.27 -6.02 -8.92
N PRO A 178 5.18 -5.52 -9.55
CA PRO A 178 4.33 -6.35 -10.40
C PRO A 178 5.11 -6.91 -11.59
N ASN A 179 6.11 -6.18 -12.09
CA ASN A 179 6.97 -6.66 -13.16
C ASN A 179 7.78 -7.92 -12.78
N LYS A 180 8.07 -8.13 -11.49
CA LYS A 180 8.80 -9.32 -11.01
C LYS A 180 7.96 -10.59 -11.10
N TYR A 181 6.64 -10.48 -10.98
CA TYR A 181 5.73 -11.64 -10.88
C TYR A 181 4.82 -11.80 -12.09
N CYS A 182 4.33 -10.68 -12.62
CA CYS A 182 3.41 -10.63 -13.74
C CYS A 182 4.06 -10.13 -15.02
N GLY A 183 5.27 -9.55 -14.94
CA GLY A 183 6.02 -9.08 -16.10
C GLY A 183 6.70 -10.20 -16.89
N THR A 184 7.00 -9.93 -18.15
CA THR A 184 7.72 -10.85 -19.04
C THR A 184 8.72 -10.09 -19.92
N ALA A 185 9.49 -10.80 -20.76
CA ALA A 185 10.31 -10.15 -21.76
C ALA A 185 9.49 -9.41 -22.85
N GLU A 186 8.19 -9.68 -22.95
CA GLU A 186 7.28 -9.11 -23.95
C GLU A 186 6.53 -7.87 -23.44
N TYR A 187 6.37 -7.73 -22.13
CA TYR A 187 5.74 -6.57 -21.51
C TYR A 187 6.19 -6.39 -20.07
N PHE A 188 6.24 -5.14 -19.61
CA PHE A 188 6.48 -4.80 -18.21
C PHE A 188 5.34 -3.95 -17.65
N ILE A 189 5.22 -3.96 -16.33
CA ILE A 189 4.11 -3.32 -15.61
C ILE A 189 4.68 -2.22 -14.73
N VAL A 190 4.06 -1.04 -14.82
CA VAL A 190 4.35 0.13 -13.99
C VAL A 190 3.11 0.46 -13.17
N VAL A 191 3.30 0.64 -11.86
CA VAL A 191 2.28 1.20 -10.99
C VAL A 191 2.52 2.69 -10.88
N GLN A 192 1.52 3.49 -11.22
CA GLN A 192 1.51 4.92 -10.98
C GLN A 192 0.81 5.16 -9.65
N ILE A 193 1.61 5.67 -8.70
CA ILE A 193 1.19 6.12 -7.37
C ILE A 193 1.03 7.65 -7.44
#